data_AF-A0A353H0M3-F1
#
_entry.id   AF-A0A353H0M3-F1
#
_cell.length_a   1.000
_cell.length_b   1.000
_cell.length_c   1.000
_cell.angle_alpha   90.00
_cell.angle_beta   90.00
_cell.angle_gamma   90.00
#
_symmetry.space_group_name_H-M   'P 1'
#
loop_
_entity.id
_entity.type
_entity.pdbx_description
1 polymer ?
#
loop_
_entity_poly.entity_id
_entity_poly.type
_entity_poly.pdbx_seq_one_letter_code
_entity_poly.pdbx_strand_id
1 'polypeptide(L)'
;MTEVILNNGMKVHLMEIHTAPIISHWVWYRVGSRYENQGKTGISHWVEHMQFKGTPLFPAGVLDRAISRDGGIWNAFTYMDWTTF
;
A
#
# COMPACT_ATOMS: atom_id res chain seq x y z
N MET A 1 -3.51 -20.88 0.83
CA MET A 1 -3.60 -19.49 1.32
C MET A 1 -3.78 -19.57 2.83
N THR A 2 -2.88 -18.95 3.58
CA THR A 2 -2.87 -18.94 5.04
C THR A 2 -3.32 -17.56 5.52
N GLU A 3 -4.16 -17.51 6.54
CA GLU A 3 -4.59 -16.26 7.19
C GLU A 3 -4.04 -16.22 8.61
N VAL A 4 -3.45 -15.08 8.99
CA VAL A 4 -2.99 -14.79 10.34
C VAL A 4 -3.54 -13.43 10.77
N ILE A 5 -4.06 -13.33 11.98
CA ILE A 5 -4.48 -12.08 12.59
C ILE A 5 -3.46 -11.70 13.65
N LEU A 6 -2.82 -10.55 13.47
CA LEU A 6 -1.85 -10.02 14.43
C LEU A 6 -2.56 -9.44 15.66
N ASN A 7 -1.85 -9.30 16.77
CA ASN A 7 -2.40 -8.76 18.02
C ASN A 7 -3.00 -7.34 17.88
N ASN A 8 -2.56 -6.57 16.88
CA ASN A 8 -3.10 -5.24 16.56
C ASN A 8 -4.32 -5.27 15.63
N GLY A 9 -4.83 -6.45 15.28
CA GLY A 9 -5.99 -6.64 14.40
C GLY A 9 -5.68 -6.66 12.90
N MET A 10 -4.42 -6.47 12.49
CA MET A 10 -4.04 -6.58 11.08
C MET A 10 -4.19 -8.02 10.59
N LYS A 11 -4.91 -8.19 9.48
CA LYS A 11 -5.04 -9.47 8.78
C LYS A 11 -3.91 -9.61 7.76
N VAL A 12 -3.21 -10.73 7.81
CA VAL A 12 -2.17 -11.11 6.87
C VAL A 12 -2.64 -12.32 6.09
N HIS A 13 -2.72 -12.18 4.77
CA HIS A 13 -3.02 -13.28 3.86
C HIS A 13 -1.74 -13.65 3.11
N LEU A 14 -1.31 -14.91 3.24
CA LEU A 14 -0.12 -15.43 2.59
C LEU A 14 -0.49 -16.53 1.59
N MET A 15 0.08 -16.44 0.39
CA MET A 15 -0.02 -17.49 -0.63
C MET A 15 1.38 -17.80 -1.14
N GLU A 16 1.84 -19.03 -0.90
CA GLU A 16 3.13 -19.50 -1.37
C GLU A 16 3.00 -20.06 -2.79
N ILE A 17 3.87 -19.57 -3.68
CA ILE A 17 3.95 -20.00 -5.07
C ILE A 17 5.43 -20.10 -5.43
N HIS A 18 5.91 -21.30 -5.77
CA HIS A 18 7.33 -21.57 -6.02
C HIS A 18 7.67 -21.71 -7.52
N THR A 19 6.86 -21.12 -8.40
CA THR A 19 7.07 -21.18 -9.86
C THR A 19 8.14 -20.22 -10.35
N ALA A 20 8.39 -19.13 -9.63
CA ALA A 20 9.45 -18.16 -9.89
C ALA A 20 9.95 -17.55 -8.57
N PRO A 21 11.23 -17.15 -8.46
CA PRO A 21 11.81 -16.58 -7.24
C PRO A 21 11.47 -15.08 -7.12
N ILE A 22 10.18 -14.74 -7.13
CA ILE A 22 9.67 -13.36 -7.01
C ILE A 22 8.57 -13.30 -5.96
N ILE A 23 8.30 -12.10 -5.45
CA ILE A 23 7.21 -11.84 -4.52
C ILE A 23 6.33 -10.69 -5.03
N SER A 24 5.07 -10.70 -4.61
CA SER A 24 4.18 -9.55 -4.69
C SER A 24 3.65 -9.29 -3.29
N HIS A 25 3.71 -8.04 -2.84
CA HIS A 25 3.29 -7.62 -1.52
C HIS A 25 2.32 -6.46 -1.67
N TRP A 26 1.23 -6.48 -0.90
CA TRP A 26 0.20 -5.46 -0.94
C TRP A 26 -0.25 -5.12 0.46
N VAL A 27 -0.53 -3.83 0.71
CA VAL A 27 -1.19 -3.37 1.94
C VAL A 27 -2.51 -2.71 1.59
N TRP A 28 -3.60 -3.33 2.03
CA TRP A 28 -4.96 -2.88 1.74
C TRP A 28 -5.55 -2.16 2.95
N TYR A 29 -5.94 -0.90 2.75
CA TYR A 29 -6.69 -0.13 3.73
C TYR A 29 -8.16 -0.13 3.36
N ARG A 30 -9.04 -0.42 4.33
CA ARG A 30 -10.49 -0.33 4.17
C ARG A 30 -10.96 1.13 4.31
N VAL A 31 -10.50 1.96 3.39
CA VAL A 31 -10.84 3.39 3.25
C VAL A 31 -10.73 3.76 1.78
N GLY A 32 -11.56 4.67 1.29
CA GLY A 32 -11.64 5.06 -0.10
C GLY A 32 -12.63 6.20 -0.28
N SER A 33 -12.92 6.60 -1.51
CA SER A 33 -13.72 7.81 -1.76
C SER A 33 -15.14 7.77 -1.18
N ARG A 34 -15.71 6.58 -0.96
CA ARG A 34 -17.04 6.46 -0.33
C ARG A 34 -17.09 6.91 1.14
N TYR A 35 -15.95 6.94 1.81
CA TYR A 35 -15.84 7.28 3.24
C TYR A 35 -15.54 8.77 3.44
N GLU A 36 -15.46 9.54 2.35
CA GLU A 36 -15.11 10.96 2.40
C GLU A 36 -16.34 11.81 2.72
N ASN A 37 -16.10 12.89 3.47
CA ASN A 37 -17.11 13.89 3.75
C ASN A 37 -17.17 14.93 2.63
N GLN A 38 -18.36 15.48 2.37
CA GLN A 38 -18.52 16.60 1.47
C GLN A 38 -17.58 17.77 1.87
N GLY A 39 -16.95 18.39 0.88
CA GLY A 39 -15.93 19.42 1.10
C GLY A 39 -14.52 18.89 1.37
N LYS A 40 -14.35 17.55 1.48
CA LYS A 40 -13.04 16.86 1.58
C LYS A 40 -12.90 15.75 0.53
N THR A 41 -13.65 15.83 -0.57
CA THR A 41 -13.62 14.83 -1.63
C THR A 41 -12.24 14.76 -2.30
N GLY A 42 -11.76 13.56 -2.61
CA GLY A 42 -10.45 13.29 -3.16
C GLY A 42 -9.33 13.15 -2.12
N ILE A 43 -9.63 13.30 -0.81
CA ILE A 43 -8.62 13.23 0.25
C ILE A 43 -7.96 11.85 0.33
N SER A 44 -8.68 10.76 0.05
CA SER A 44 -8.13 9.39 0.08
C SER A 44 -7.05 9.23 -1.00
N HIS A 45 -7.36 9.69 -2.22
CA HIS A 45 -6.40 9.68 -3.33
C HIS A 45 -5.25 10.67 -3.09
N TRP A 46 -5.53 11.84 -2.49
CA TRP A 46 -4.46 12.76 -2.10
C TRP A 46 -3.50 12.12 -1.08
N VAL A 47 -4.02 11.45 -0.04
CA VAL A 47 -3.20 10.73 0.95
C VAL A 47 -2.38 9.62 0.31
N GLU A 48 -2.94 8.87 -0.64
CA GLU A 48 -2.22 7.87 -1.42
C GLU A 48 -0.98 8.47 -2.10
N HIS A 49 -1.11 9.61 -2.80
CA HIS A 49 0.04 10.31 -3.39
C HIS A 49 1.04 10.79 -2.34
N MET A 50 0.56 11.25 -1.18
CA MET A 50 1.42 11.75 -0.11
C MET A 50 2.27 10.64 0.53
N GLN A 51 1.83 9.38 0.50
CA GLN A 51 2.62 8.26 1.00
C GLN A 51 3.97 8.11 0.27
N PHE A 52 4.03 8.49 -1.00
CA PHE A 52 5.26 8.47 -1.81
C PHE A 52 6.18 9.68 -1.55
N LYS A 53 5.74 10.67 -0.77
CA LYS A 53 6.54 11.88 -0.47
C LYS A 53 7.48 11.69 0.73
N GLY A 54 7.51 10.49 1.30
CA GLY A 54 8.48 10.09 2.31
C GLY A 54 8.07 10.41 3.74
N THR A 55 8.93 9.99 4.66
CA THR A 55 8.79 10.11 6.12
C THR A 55 10.07 10.70 6.70
N PRO A 56 10.09 11.12 7.98
CA PRO A 56 11.33 11.58 8.62
C PRO A 56 12.47 10.56 8.59
N LEU A 57 12.17 9.25 8.64
CA LEU A 57 13.15 8.17 8.56
C LEU A 57 13.52 7.82 7.12
N PHE A 58 12.58 7.95 6.18
CA PHE A 58 12.76 7.64 4.77
C PHE A 58 12.31 8.82 3.90
N PRO A 59 13.17 9.82 3.65
CA PRO A 59 12.82 10.98 2.86
C PRO A 59 12.40 10.65 1.42
N ALA A 60 11.75 11.61 0.76
CA ALA A 60 11.28 11.48 -0.61
C ALA A 60 12.34 10.87 -1.56
N GLY A 61 11.92 9.89 -2.36
CA GLY A 61 12.77 9.23 -3.34
C GLY A 61 13.75 8.19 -2.79
N VAL A 62 13.92 8.06 -1.46
CA VAL A 62 14.78 7.01 -0.89
C VAL A 62 14.21 5.63 -1.19
N LEU A 63 12.91 5.44 -0.96
CA LEU A 63 12.24 4.16 -1.18
C LEU A 63 12.13 3.83 -2.67
N ASP A 64 11.82 4.81 -3.54
CA ASP A 64 11.83 4.63 -5.00
C ASP A 64 13.17 4.08 -5.51
N ARG A 65 14.28 4.66 -5.04
CA ARG A 65 15.62 4.22 -5.41
C ARG A 65 15.95 2.84 -4.85
N ALA A 66 15.55 2.54 -3.61
CA ALA A 66 15.79 1.25 -3.00
C ALA A 66 15.07 0.13 -3.78
N ILE A 67 13.79 0.32 -4.09
CA ILE A 67 12.97 -0.63 -4.84
C ILE A 67 13.51 -0.81 -6.26
N SER A 68 13.81 0.30 -6.96
CA SER A 68 14.31 0.24 -8.35
C SER A 68 15.69 -0.42 -8.43
N ARG A 69 16.58 -0.18 -7.46
CA ARG A 69 17.91 -0.80 -7.40
C ARG A 69 17.82 -2.32 -7.33
N ASP A 70 16.81 -2.83 -6.64
CA ASP A 70 16.61 -4.26 -6.45
C ASP A 70 15.70 -4.86 -7.56
N GLY A 71 15.43 -4.09 -8.63
CA GLY A 71 14.64 -4.52 -9.79
C GLY A 71 13.12 -4.55 -9.55
N GLY A 72 12.67 -4.01 -8.43
CA GLY A 72 11.27 -3.97 -8.05
C GLY A 72 10.50 -2.83 -8.73
N ILE A 73 9.18 -2.96 -8.71
CA ILE A 73 8.23 -1.91 -9.05
C ILE A 73 7.22 -1.79 -7.91
N TRP A 74 6.74 -0.59 -7.66
CA TRP A 74 5.68 -0.32 -6.71
C TRP A 74 4.65 0.62 -7.32
N ASN A 75 3.42 0.54 -6.82
CA ASN A 75 2.33 1.40 -7.27
C ASN A 75 1.30 1.52 -6.16
N ALA A 76 0.31 2.38 -6.35
CA ALA A 76 -0.83 2.48 -5.46
C ALA A 76 -2.10 2.77 -6.26
N PHE A 77 -3.23 2.50 -5.63
CA PHE A 77 -4.54 2.77 -6.22
C PHE A 77 -5.52 3.15 -5.11
N THR A 78 -6.34 4.16 -5.39
CA THR A 78 -7.49 4.53 -4.56
C THR A 78 -8.78 4.31 -5.33
N TYR A 79 -9.73 3.62 -4.70
CA TYR A 79 -11.06 3.40 -5.24
C TYR A 79 -12.15 3.79 -4.23
N MET A 80 -13.40 3.42 -4.51
CA MET A 80 -14.53 3.75 -3.65
C MET A 80 -14.38 3.16 -2.25
N ASP A 81 -13.98 1.89 -2.14
CA ASP A 81 -14.00 1.13 -0.88
C ASP A 81 -12.64 0.96 -0.19
N TRP A 82 -11.56 1.22 -0.92
CA TRP A 82 -10.21 0.83 -0.52
C TRP A 82 -9.15 1.71 -1.17
N THR A 83 -8.01 1.77 -0.50
CA THR A 83 -6.74 2.29 -1.01
C THR A 83 -5.69 1.22 -0.76
N THR A 84 -4.88 0.92 -1.76
CA THR A 84 -3.81 -0.09 -1.66
C THR A 84 -2.49 0.45 -2.16
N PHE A 85 -1.41 -0.12 -1.63
CA PHE A 85 -0.03 0.08 -2.03
C PHE A 85 0.64 -1.27 -2.25
#